data_AF-A0A2T7W7Q1-F1
#
_entry.id   AF-A0A2T7W7Q1-F1
#
_cell.length_a   1.000
_cell.length_b   1.000
_cell.length_c   1.000
_cell.angle_alpha   90.00
_cell.angle_beta   90.00
_cell.angle_gamma   90.00
#
_symmetry.space_group_name_H-M   'P 1'
#
loop_
_entity.id
_entity.type
_entity.pdbx_description
1 polymer ?
#
loop_
_entity_poly.entity_id
_entity_poly.type
_entity_poly.pdbx_seq_one_letter_code
_entity_poly.pdbx_strand_id
1 'polypeptide(L)'
;MVFDTFRSATDPMLTSWLSFRARILPTAAPPQIRSADGAPGAGVYGVWRLLATNNRELARGTALHASPDHAWADAERLRERAAELSPTTLRGDLSTRHGWALRLDGEPVLMCSRWYESPGEAAAAARATRTHLGGAAITRVVNIGTRSGRRYRQTREPADLLG
;
A
#
# COMPACT_ATOMS: atom_id res chain seq x y z
N MET A 1 9.06 -4.04 -3.70
CA MET A 1 7.60 -3.78 -3.56
C MET A 1 6.83 -4.87 -4.28
N VAL A 2 5.59 -5.14 -3.89
CA VAL A 2 4.71 -6.12 -4.56
C VAL A 2 3.30 -5.56 -4.71
N PHE A 3 2.55 -6.02 -5.72
CA PHE A 3 1.15 -5.64 -5.92
C PHE A 3 0.22 -6.78 -5.49
N ASP A 4 -0.67 -6.51 -4.54
CA ASP A 4 -1.70 -7.47 -4.12
C ASP A 4 -3.04 -7.09 -4.73
N THR A 5 -3.68 -8.04 -5.41
CA THR A 5 -4.98 -7.84 -6.06
C THR A 5 -6.14 -8.44 -5.29
N PHE A 6 -7.29 -7.77 -5.34
CA PHE A 6 -8.61 -8.17 -4.87
C PHE A 6 -9.49 -8.56 -6.05
N ARG A 7 -10.26 -9.63 -5.92
CA ARG A 7 -11.00 -10.23 -7.04
C ARG A 7 -12.30 -9.50 -7.40
N SER A 8 -12.86 -8.77 -6.45
CA SER A 8 -14.13 -8.06 -6.62
C SER A 8 -14.27 -6.95 -5.57
N ALA A 9 -15.26 -6.08 -5.75
CA ALA A 9 -15.66 -5.09 -4.75
C ALA A 9 -16.14 -5.73 -3.43
N THR A 10 -16.51 -7.01 -3.46
CA THR A 10 -16.99 -7.79 -2.31
C THR A 10 -15.91 -8.71 -1.71
N ASP A 11 -14.65 -8.57 -2.13
CA ASP A 11 -13.54 -9.39 -1.64
C ASP A 11 -13.33 -9.15 -0.12
N PRO A 12 -13.38 -10.18 0.75
CA PRO A 12 -13.16 -10.02 2.19
C PRO A 12 -11.82 -9.39 2.56
N MET A 13 -10.78 -9.56 1.73
CA MET A 13 -9.47 -8.94 1.94
C MET A 13 -9.49 -7.46 1.60
N LEU A 14 -10.27 -7.05 0.59
CA LEU A 14 -10.53 -5.64 0.30
C LEU A 14 -11.27 -5.00 1.48
N THR A 15 -12.34 -5.63 1.97
CA THR A 15 -13.09 -5.15 3.15
C THR A 15 -12.16 -4.99 4.35
N SER A 16 -11.34 -6.00 4.64
CA SER A 16 -10.38 -5.95 5.76
C SER A 16 -9.36 -4.81 5.60
N TRP A 17 -8.85 -4.59 4.39
CA TRP A 17 -7.96 -3.48 4.11
C TRP A 17 -8.65 -2.12 4.26
N LEU A 18 -9.88 -1.97 3.74
CA LEU A 18 -10.68 -0.76 3.86
C LEU A 18 -10.97 -0.41 5.32
N SER A 19 -11.37 -1.39 6.13
CA SER A 19 -11.60 -1.19 7.57
C SER A 19 -10.33 -0.80 8.31
N PHE A 20 -9.19 -1.41 7.97
CA PHE A 20 -7.91 -1.02 8.57
C PHE A 20 -7.50 0.40 8.16
N ARG A 21 -7.64 0.76 6.88
CA ARG A 21 -7.37 2.12 6.37
C ARG A 21 -8.23 3.15 7.09
N ALA A 22 -9.52 2.91 7.25
CA ALA A 22 -10.44 3.83 7.93
C ALA A 22 -10.04 4.07 9.40
N ARG A 23 -9.49 3.06 10.08
CA ARG A 23 -9.00 3.20 11.46
C ARG A 23 -7.68 3.98 11.56
N ILE A 24 -6.83 3.89 10.55
CA ILE A 24 -5.58 4.67 10.50
C ILE A 24 -5.88 6.10 10.02
N LEU A 25 -6.76 6.26 9.05
CA LEU A 25 -7.03 7.51 8.35
C LEU A 25 -8.52 7.90 8.46
N PRO A 26 -9.03 8.19 9.68
CA PRO A 26 -10.47 8.39 9.90
C PRO A 26 -11.02 9.65 9.20
N THR A 27 -10.18 10.65 8.96
CA THR A 27 -10.57 11.91 8.30
C THR A 27 -10.20 11.93 6.81
N ALA A 28 -9.53 10.90 6.30
CA ALA A 28 -9.18 10.85 4.88
C ALA A 28 -10.41 10.49 4.05
N ALA A 29 -10.50 11.07 2.86
CA ALA A 29 -11.49 10.67 1.88
C ALA A 29 -11.44 9.15 1.62
N PRO A 30 -12.55 8.53 1.17
CA PRO A 30 -12.55 7.16 0.69
C PRO A 30 -11.40 6.92 -0.30
N PRO A 31 -10.78 5.73 -0.32
CA PRO A 31 -9.68 5.47 -1.22
C PRO A 31 -10.15 5.67 -2.65
N GLN A 32 -9.51 6.58 -3.36
CA GLN A 32 -9.75 6.79 -4.77
C GLN A 32 -9.20 5.58 -5.54
N ILE A 33 -9.97 5.11 -6.52
CA ILE A 33 -9.49 4.17 -7.52
C ILE A 33 -8.68 5.00 -8.53
N ARG A 34 -7.36 4.88 -8.49
CA ARG A 34 -6.48 5.54 -9.45
C ARG A 34 -6.47 4.75 -10.76
N SER A 35 -6.98 5.37 -11.81
CA SER A 35 -6.97 4.95 -13.21
C SER A 35 -6.50 6.16 -14.04
N ALA A 36 -5.59 5.96 -14.99
CA ALA A 36 -5.16 7.03 -15.90
C ALA A 36 -6.33 7.53 -16.78
N ASP A 37 -7.32 6.67 -17.05
CA ASP A 37 -8.42 6.96 -17.99
C ASP A 37 -9.75 7.34 -17.30
N GLY A 38 -9.71 7.68 -16.01
CA GLY A 38 -10.85 8.30 -15.30
C GLY A 38 -12.05 7.40 -14.98
N ALA A 39 -12.22 6.24 -15.63
CA ALA A 39 -13.27 5.28 -15.31
C ALA A 39 -12.73 4.13 -14.44
N PRO A 40 -13.37 3.80 -13.29
CA PRO A 40 -13.11 2.56 -12.58
C PRO A 40 -13.56 1.38 -13.47
N GLY A 41 -12.62 0.71 -14.12
CA GLY A 41 -12.91 -0.51 -14.85
C GLY A 41 -13.49 -1.55 -13.88
N ALA A 42 -14.57 -2.23 -14.28
CA ALA A 42 -15.13 -3.35 -13.53
C ALA A 42 -14.11 -4.50 -13.53
N GLY A 43 -13.20 -4.50 -12.56
CA GLY A 43 -12.05 -5.39 -12.61
C GLY A 43 -11.16 -5.27 -11.38
N VAL A 44 -10.41 -6.33 -11.17
CA VAL A 44 -9.43 -6.59 -10.11
C VAL A 44 -8.70 -5.32 -9.63
N TYR A 45 -9.01 -4.85 -8.42
CA TYR A 45 -8.34 -3.71 -7.79
C TYR A 45 -7.18 -4.19 -6.92
N GLY A 46 -6.17 -3.38 -6.70
CA GLY A 46 -5.10 -3.78 -5.78
C GLY A 46 -4.42 -2.63 -5.06
N VAL A 47 -3.60 -3.02 -4.10
CA VAL A 47 -2.77 -2.12 -3.30
C VAL A 47 -1.36 -2.64 -3.37
N TRP A 48 -0.40 -1.73 -3.57
CA TRP A 48 1.00 -2.10 -3.50
C TRP A 48 1.48 -2.11 -2.04
N ARG A 49 2.44 -2.99 -1.77
CA ARG A 49 3.01 -3.24 -0.44
C ARG A 49 4.51 -3.06 -0.49
N LEU A 50 5.05 -2.38 0.52
CA LEU A 50 6.48 -2.31 0.75
C LEU A 50 6.88 -3.47 1.68
N LEU A 51 7.80 -4.30 1.20
CA LEU A 51 8.35 -5.42 1.96
C LEU A 51 9.81 -5.12 2.29
N ALA A 52 10.23 -5.50 3.49
CA ALA A 52 11.64 -5.64 3.85
C ALA A 52 12.27 -6.83 3.12
N THR A 53 13.60 -6.92 3.16
CA THR A 53 14.38 -8.00 2.54
C THR A 53 14.00 -9.40 3.05
N ASN A 54 13.53 -9.52 4.29
CA ASN A 54 13.01 -10.77 4.88
C ASN A 54 11.52 -11.03 4.58
N ASN A 55 10.97 -10.41 3.52
CA ASN A 55 9.54 -10.45 3.14
C ASN A 55 8.55 -9.92 4.18
N ARG A 56 9.02 -9.32 5.28
CA ARG A 56 8.15 -8.68 6.25
C ARG A 56 7.54 -7.42 5.64
N GLU A 57 6.23 -7.29 5.76
CA GLU A 57 5.54 -6.09 5.28
C GLU A 57 5.80 -4.89 6.19
N LEU A 58 6.35 -3.83 5.61
CA LEU A 58 6.61 -2.56 6.28
C LEU A 58 5.41 -1.61 6.17
N ALA A 59 4.84 -1.50 4.95
CA ALA A 59 3.82 -0.51 4.64
C ALA A 59 2.90 -0.94 3.49
N ARG A 60 1.76 -0.26 3.40
CA ARG A 60 0.80 -0.34 2.29
C ARG A 60 0.55 1.03 1.71
N GLY A 61 0.31 1.10 0.40
CA GLY A 61 -0.31 2.27 -0.22
C GLY A 61 -1.69 2.55 0.37
N THR A 62 -2.13 3.80 0.32
CA THR A 62 -3.45 4.24 0.81
C THR A 62 -4.50 4.33 -0.30
N ALA A 63 -4.10 4.19 -1.56
CA ALA A 63 -4.98 4.23 -2.74
C ALA A 63 -5.23 2.82 -3.30
N LEU A 64 -6.36 2.66 -3.99
CA LEU A 64 -6.64 1.50 -4.81
C LEU A 64 -6.18 1.77 -6.24
N HIS A 65 -5.60 0.78 -6.90
CA HIS A 65 -5.18 0.88 -8.29
C HIS A 65 -5.98 -0.09 -9.16
N ALA A 66 -6.43 0.38 -10.32
CA ALA A 66 -7.19 -0.41 -11.29
C ALA A 66 -6.33 -1.45 -12.03
N SER A 67 -4.99 -1.34 -11.95
CA SER A 67 -4.06 -2.29 -12.58
C SER A 67 -2.73 -2.34 -11.82
N PRO A 68 -1.93 -3.40 -11.99
CA PRO A 68 -0.55 -3.46 -11.51
C PRO A 68 0.32 -2.30 -12.01
N ASP A 69 0.17 -1.89 -13.27
CA ASP A 69 1.02 -0.87 -13.90
C ASP A 69 0.84 0.50 -13.22
N HIS A 70 -0.40 0.91 -12.97
CA HIS A 70 -0.74 2.08 -12.15
C HIS A 70 -0.19 2.01 -10.72
N ALA A 71 -0.16 0.83 -10.12
CA ALA A 71 0.36 0.65 -8.77
C ALA A 71 1.89 0.78 -8.74
N TRP A 72 2.59 0.25 -9.75
CA TRP A 72 4.03 0.42 -9.88
C TRP A 72 4.41 1.86 -10.17
N ALA A 73 3.69 2.55 -11.06
CA ALA A 73 3.91 3.97 -11.33
C ALA A 73 3.72 4.82 -10.07
N ASP A 74 2.68 4.56 -9.27
CA ASP A 74 2.49 5.26 -7.99
C ASP A 74 3.61 4.97 -6.99
N ALA A 75 4.04 3.71 -6.89
CA ALA A 75 5.10 3.31 -5.99
C ALA A 75 6.47 3.89 -6.40
N GLU A 76 6.74 3.99 -7.71
CA GLU A 76 7.95 4.60 -8.28
C GLU A 76 7.98 6.10 -8.02
N ARG A 77 6.87 6.80 -8.30
CA ARG A 77 6.68 8.22 -7.96
C ARG A 77 6.91 8.49 -6.47
N LEU A 78 6.41 7.62 -5.60
CA LEU A 78 6.56 7.76 -4.15
C LEU A 78 7.97 7.39 -3.65
N ARG A 79 8.66 6.47 -4.33
CA ARG A 79 10.08 6.18 -4.09
C ARG A 79 10.95 7.39 -4.39
N GLU A 80 10.76 8.02 -5.55
CA GLU A 80 11.54 9.19 -5.97
C GLU A 80 11.33 10.38 -5.04
N ARG A 81 10.10 10.58 -4.56
CA ARG A 81 9.74 11.65 -3.62
C ARG A 81 9.84 11.21 -2.15
N ALA A 82 10.52 10.12 -1.83
CA ALA A 82 10.52 9.56 -0.47
C ALA A 82 11.06 10.56 0.57
N ALA A 83 12.02 11.41 0.20
CA ALA A 83 12.58 12.43 1.09
C ALA A 83 11.56 13.53 1.46
N GLU A 84 10.59 13.81 0.60
CA GLU A 84 9.53 14.80 0.82
C GLU A 84 8.43 14.28 1.74
N LEU A 85 8.40 12.97 2.02
CA LEU A 85 7.36 12.37 2.84
C LEU A 85 7.50 12.75 4.31
N SER A 86 6.42 13.29 4.86
CA SER A 86 6.31 13.63 6.29
C SER A 86 5.64 12.48 7.07
N PRO A 87 6.29 11.96 8.12
CA PRO A 87 5.69 10.93 8.97
C PRO A 87 4.72 11.55 9.98
N THR A 88 3.56 10.92 10.15
CA THR A 88 2.57 11.26 11.18
C THR A 88 2.25 10.02 11.99
N THR A 89 2.41 10.09 13.31
CA THR A 89 1.92 9.06 14.24
C THR A 89 0.46 9.27 14.58
N LEU A 90 -0.26 8.17 14.70
CA LEU A 90 -1.71 8.14 14.88
C LEU A 90 -2.03 7.27 16.10
N ARG A 91 -3.05 7.65 16.86
CA ARG A 91 -3.61 6.80 17.91
C ARG A 91 -4.74 5.97 17.31
N GLY A 92 -4.74 4.69 17.62
CA GLY A 92 -5.80 3.76 17.29
C GLY A 92 -7.02 3.96 18.19
N ASP A 93 -8.01 3.11 17.94
CA ASP A 93 -9.25 2.98 18.72
C ASP A 93 -9.02 2.51 20.16
N LEU A 94 -7.95 1.75 20.41
CA LEU A 94 -7.50 1.38 21.74
C LEU A 94 -6.28 2.21 22.13
N SER A 95 -6.20 2.59 23.41
CA SER A 95 -5.13 3.45 23.96
C SER A 95 -3.72 2.89 23.75
N THR A 96 -3.59 1.57 23.61
CA THR A 96 -2.33 0.84 23.42
C THR A 96 -1.96 0.60 21.95
N ARG A 97 -2.78 1.08 21.00
CA ARG A 97 -2.55 0.88 19.57
C ARG A 97 -2.10 2.17 18.93
N HIS A 98 -0.89 2.15 18.39
CA HIS A 98 -0.32 3.28 17.65
C HIS A 98 -0.09 2.89 16.19
N GLY A 99 -0.44 3.79 15.29
CA GLY A 99 -0.24 3.63 13.86
C GLY A 99 0.60 4.79 13.32
N TRP A 100 0.87 4.74 12.03
CA TRP A 100 1.49 5.86 11.34
C TRP A 100 1.06 5.93 9.88
N ALA A 101 1.14 7.13 9.32
CA ALA A 101 1.01 7.38 7.88
C ALA A 101 2.19 8.24 7.40
N LEU A 102 2.59 8.06 6.14
CA LEU A 102 3.44 9.01 5.44
C LEU A 102 2.56 9.88 4.55
N ARG A 103 2.80 11.18 4.58
CA ARG A 103 2.06 12.18 3.81
C ARG A 103 2.96 12.84 2.78
N LEU A 104 2.40 13.10 1.60
CA LEU A 104 2.98 13.90 0.55
C LEU A 104 2.05 15.08 0.30
N ASP A 105 2.57 16.30 0.39
CA ASP A 105 1.76 17.52 0.20
C ASP A 105 0.50 17.55 1.11
N GLY A 106 0.63 17.02 2.32
CA GLY A 106 -0.46 16.91 3.30
C GLY A 106 -1.37 15.68 3.12
N GLU A 107 -1.32 14.98 2.00
CA GLU A 107 -2.17 13.81 1.72
C GLU A 107 -1.52 12.49 2.15
N PRO A 108 -2.23 11.59 2.86
CA PRO A 108 -1.67 10.30 3.28
C PRO A 108 -1.52 9.36 2.08
N VAL A 109 -0.28 8.93 1.80
CA VAL A 109 0.07 8.10 0.64
C VAL A 109 0.52 6.69 1.02
N LEU A 110 1.11 6.52 2.21
CA LEU A 110 1.43 5.22 2.80
C LEU A 110 0.89 5.14 4.22
N MET A 111 0.57 3.93 4.66
CA MET A 111 0.23 3.62 6.04
C MET A 111 0.96 2.37 6.55
N CYS A 112 1.07 2.26 7.86
CA CYS A 112 1.59 1.07 8.52
C CYS A 112 0.80 -0.19 8.15
N SER A 113 1.44 -1.36 8.16
CA SER A 113 0.79 -2.65 7.93
C SER A 113 0.21 -3.30 9.20
N ARG A 114 0.56 -2.76 10.38
CA ARG A 114 0.20 -3.26 11.72
C ARG A 114 0.16 -2.14 12.74
N TRP A 115 -0.48 -2.40 13.88
CA TRP A 115 -0.41 -1.55 15.07
C TRP A 115 0.91 -1.76 15.83
N TYR A 116 1.32 -0.74 16.57
CA TYR A 116 2.51 -0.69 17.42
C TYR A 116 2.09 -0.41 18.87
N GLU A 117 2.92 -0.81 19.82
CA GLU A 117 2.62 -0.72 21.25
C GLU A 117 2.87 0.67 21.83
N SER A 118 3.71 1.47 21.16
CA SER A 118 3.99 2.85 21.57
C SER A 118 4.03 3.85 20.40
N PRO A 119 3.80 5.15 20.66
CA PRO A 119 3.97 6.19 19.64
C PRO A 119 5.42 6.27 19.14
N GLY A 120 6.40 6.04 20.01
CA GLY A 120 7.82 6.09 19.68
C GLY A 120 8.20 5.01 18.67
N GLU A 121 7.71 3.78 18.86
CA GLU A 121 7.88 2.68 17.90
C GLU A 121 7.21 2.97 16.56
N ALA A 122 5.98 3.50 16.59
CA ALA A 122 5.28 3.88 15.37
C ALA A 122 6.06 4.96 14.61
N ALA A 123 6.59 5.97 15.30
CA ALA A 123 7.39 7.04 14.69
C ALA A 123 8.70 6.50 14.11
N ALA A 124 9.40 5.62 14.84
CA ALA A 124 10.62 4.98 14.38
C ALA A 124 10.37 4.13 13.13
N ALA A 125 9.30 3.34 13.14
CA ALA A 125 8.88 2.53 12.00
C ALA A 125 8.51 3.39 10.78
N ALA A 126 7.86 4.53 10.96
CA ALA A 126 7.54 5.46 9.87
C ALA A 126 8.82 6.01 9.21
N ARG A 127 9.78 6.48 10.02
CA ARG A 127 11.07 7.00 9.53
C ARG A 127 11.89 5.92 8.82
N ALA A 128 11.96 4.73 9.41
CA ALA A 128 12.63 3.60 8.81
C ALA A 128 11.99 3.23 7.47
N THR A 129 10.66 3.16 7.41
CA THR A 129 9.92 2.89 6.17
C THR A 129 10.21 3.94 5.11
N ARG A 130 10.18 5.24 5.45
CA ARG A 130 10.52 6.32 4.50
C ARG A 130 11.91 6.12 3.90
N THR A 131 12.88 5.76 4.73
CA THR A 131 14.26 5.50 4.28
C THR A 131 14.31 4.28 3.35
N HIS A 132 13.66 3.17 3.74
CA HIS A 132 13.59 1.96 2.92
C HIS A 132 12.86 2.19 1.61
N LEU A 133 11.84 3.04 1.61
CA LEU A 133 11.07 3.38 0.42
C LEU A 133 11.99 3.98 -0.65
N GLY A 134 12.83 4.96 -0.31
CA GLY A 134 13.73 5.62 -1.25
C GLY A 134 14.77 4.70 -1.89
N GLY A 135 15.19 3.64 -1.19
CA GLY A 135 16.13 2.62 -1.70
C GLY A 135 15.46 1.34 -2.21
N ALA A 136 14.13 1.27 -2.27
CA ALA A 136 13.42 0.02 -2.55
C ALA A 136 13.57 -0.40 -4.01
N ALA A 137 13.93 -1.68 -4.22
CA ALA A 137 13.76 -2.33 -5.50
C ALA A 137 12.26 -2.57 -5.78
N ILE A 138 11.81 -2.18 -6.98
CA ILE A 138 10.45 -2.44 -7.46
C ILE A 138 10.46 -3.75 -8.22
N THR A 139 9.93 -4.80 -7.59
CA THR A 139 9.74 -6.09 -8.24
C THR A 139 8.37 -6.10 -8.88
N ARG A 140 8.31 -6.29 -10.20
CA ARG A 140 7.05 -6.32 -10.96
C ARG A 140 6.32 -7.66 -10.84
N VAL A 141 5.99 -8.01 -9.60
CA VAL A 141 5.31 -9.25 -9.23
C VAL A 141 3.90 -8.92 -8.75
N VAL A 142 2.93 -9.71 -9.24
CA VAL A 142 1.52 -9.62 -8.87
C VAL A 142 1.18 -10.83 -8.01
N ASN A 143 0.71 -10.59 -6.78
CA ASN A 143 0.15 -11.63 -5.94
C ASN A 143 -1.37 -11.64 -6.11
N ILE A 144 -1.88 -12.73 -6.66
CA ILE A 144 -3.31 -12.93 -6.81
C ILE A 144 -3.81 -13.66 -5.56
N GLY A 145 -4.69 -13.01 -4.79
CA GLY A 145 -5.37 -13.67 -3.67
C GLY A 145 -6.13 -14.90 -4.16
N THR A 146 -5.98 -16.06 -3.51
CA THR A 146 -6.82 -17.24 -3.77
C THR A 146 -8.00 -17.30 -2.81
N ARG A 147 -9.09 -17.98 -3.22
CA ARG A 147 -10.35 -18.10 -2.47
C ARG A 147 -10.19 -18.70 -1.05
N SER A 148 -9.05 -19.35 -0.76
CA SER A 148 -8.72 -19.97 0.53
C SER A 148 -7.81 -19.13 1.44
N GLY A 149 -7.50 -17.88 1.07
CA GLY A 149 -6.53 -17.04 1.79
C GLY A 149 -5.07 -17.37 1.48
N ARG A 150 -4.79 -18.44 0.71
CA ARG A 150 -3.46 -18.65 0.10
C ARG A 150 -3.21 -17.59 -0.97
N ARG A 151 -1.97 -17.10 -1.09
CA ARG A 151 -1.60 -16.12 -2.13
C ARG A 151 -0.80 -16.84 -3.21
N TYR A 152 -1.25 -16.75 -4.46
CA TYR A 152 -0.49 -17.26 -5.59
C TYR A 152 0.38 -16.14 -6.13
N ARG A 153 1.70 -16.37 -6.19
CA ARG A 153 2.66 -15.41 -6.75
C ARG A 153 2.75 -15.65 -8.24
N GLN A 154 2.41 -14.65 -9.04
CA GLN A 154 2.65 -14.67 -10.48
C GLN A 154 3.67 -13.58 -10.82
N THR A 155 4.82 -14.00 -11.35
CA THR A 155 5.76 -13.06 -11.98
C THR A 155 5.13 -12.60 -13.28
N ARG A 156 4.93 -11.29 -13.46
CA ARG A 156 4.60 -10.74 -14.78
C ARG A 156 5.93 -10.51 -15.46
N GLU A 157 6.27 -11.36 -16.43
CA GLU A 157 7.37 -11.00 -17.33
C GLU A 157 6.96 -9.71 -18.07
N PRO A 158 7.90 -8.79 -18.32
CA PRO A 158 7.64 -7.70 -19.24
C PRO A 158 7.14 -8.35 -20.53
N ALA A 159 5.98 -7.94 -21.02
CA ALA A 159 5.56 -8.33 -22.35
C ALA A 159 6.63 -7.77 -23.27
N ASP A 160 7.50 -8.65 -23.78
CA ASP A 160 8.36 -8.28 -24.90
C ASP A 160 7.44 -7.69 -25.97
N LEU A 161 7.70 -6.43 -26.29
CA LEU A 161 7.21 -5.78 -27.49
C LEU A 161 7.78 -6.57 -28.67
N LEU A 162 7.13 -7.68 -29.02
CA LEU A 162 7.36 -8.41 -30.25
C LEU A 162 6.29 -8.00 -31.25
N GLY A 163 6.73 -7.28 -32.29
CA GLY A 163 6.05 -7.15 -33.59
C GLY A 163 5.35 -5.84 -33.82
#